data_AF-A0A927ZBR2-F1
#
_entry.id   AF-A0A927ZBR2-F1
#
_cell.length_a   1.000
_cell.length_b   1.000
_cell.length_c   1.000
_cell.angle_alpha   90.00
_cell.angle_beta   90.00
_cell.angle_gamma   90.00
#
_symmetry.space_group_name_H-M   'P 1'
#
loop_
_entity.id
_entity.type
_entity.pdbx_description
1 polymer ?
#
loop_
_entity_poly.entity_id
_entity_poly.type
_entity_poly.pdbx_seq_one_letter_code
_entity_poly.pdbx_strand_id
1 'polypeptide(L)'
;MPAYDECYLNSMFQKGRYLFKLIGRNSDNAFEVIDQYMQSEYRKYMDAGNPLYLNKTPKQILGAMGIEIHNWDEISEQYDEFILEWMADIYTYMQWKYGYQSADMIMLITSKELYHKYYPLHEASIEAGTEKLREIYMK
;
A
#
# COMPACT_ATOMS: atom_id res chain seq x y z
N MET A 1 8.32 17.36 -5.27
CA MET A 1 9.58 16.81 -4.70
C MET A 1 9.21 15.50 -4.05
N PRO A 2 9.98 14.42 -4.26
CA PRO A 2 9.62 13.13 -3.71
C PRO A 2 9.54 13.14 -2.18
N ALA A 3 8.71 12.27 -1.59
CA ALA A 3 8.54 12.19 -0.14
C ALA A 3 9.83 11.77 0.61
N TYR A 4 10.68 10.99 -0.06
CA TYR A 4 11.97 10.53 0.46
C TYR A 4 12.93 10.18 -0.70
N ASP A 5 14.19 9.91 -0.38
CA ASP A 5 15.24 9.58 -1.37
C ASP A 5 14.93 8.28 -2.15
N GLU A 6 15.22 8.28 -3.45
CA GLU A 6 14.97 7.16 -4.36
C GLU A 6 15.65 5.85 -3.90
N CYS A 7 16.74 5.91 -3.13
CA CYS A 7 17.39 4.72 -2.58
C CYS A 7 16.46 3.85 -1.71
N TYR A 8 15.40 4.44 -1.12
CA TYR A 8 14.39 3.70 -0.36
C TYR A 8 13.25 3.16 -1.23
N LEU A 9 13.09 3.61 -2.48
CA LEU A 9 11.91 3.31 -3.28
C LEU A 9 11.74 1.81 -3.54
N ASN A 10 12.80 1.11 -3.96
CA ASN A 10 12.74 -0.32 -4.24
C ASN A 10 12.44 -1.14 -2.97
N SER A 11 13.06 -0.79 -1.84
CA SER A 11 12.79 -1.48 -0.57
C SER A 11 11.36 -1.24 -0.09
N MET A 12 10.82 -0.04 -0.32
CA MET A 12 9.43 0.29 -0.03
C MET A 12 8.44 -0.49 -0.91
N PHE A 13 8.71 -0.65 -2.21
CA PHE A 13 7.90 -1.52 -3.07
C PHE A 13 7.89 -2.97 -2.58
N GLN A 14 9.07 -3.57 -2.38
CA GLN A 14 9.18 -4.96 -1.94
C GLN A 14 8.47 -5.19 -0.61
N LYS A 15 8.67 -4.29 0.35
CA LYS A 15 8.02 -4.34 1.66
C LYS A 15 6.50 -4.17 1.54
N GLY A 16 6.03 -3.20 0.78
CA GLY A 16 4.61 -2.90 0.60
C GLY A 16 3.86 -4.09 -0.01
N ARG A 17 4.40 -4.65 -1.10
CA ARG A 17 3.90 -5.87 -1.74
C ARG A 17 3.79 -7.02 -0.74
N TYR A 18 4.86 -7.29 0.01
CA TYR A 18 4.85 -8.38 0.98
C TYR A 18 3.88 -8.15 2.14
N LEU A 19 3.79 -6.91 2.65
CA LEU A 19 2.82 -6.53 3.68
C LEU A 19 1.38 -6.77 3.21
N PHE A 20 1.03 -6.33 2.00
CA PHE A 20 -0.34 -6.48 1.48
C PHE A 20 -0.72 -7.95 1.28
N LYS A 21 0.22 -8.79 0.82
CA LYS A 21 0.00 -10.25 0.78
C LYS A 21 -0.24 -10.84 2.15
N LEU A 22 0.58 -10.48 3.14
CA LEU A 22 0.38 -10.95 4.52
C LEU A 22 -0.97 -10.52 5.09
N ILE A 23 -1.43 -9.29 4.79
CA ILE A 23 -2.76 -8.83 5.16
C ILE A 23 -3.83 -9.72 4.52
N GLY A 24 -3.74 -9.97 3.21
CA GLY A 24 -4.69 -10.82 2.48
C GLY A 24 -4.76 -12.27 3.01
N ARG A 25 -3.63 -12.82 3.46
CA ARG A 25 -3.53 -14.19 4.00
C ARG A 25 -4.01 -14.35 5.44
N ASN A 26 -4.00 -13.26 6.22
CA ASN A 26 -4.17 -13.33 7.68
C ASN A 26 -5.31 -12.43 8.20
N SER A 27 -6.16 -11.92 7.32
CA SER A 27 -7.29 -11.05 7.69
C SER A 27 -8.56 -11.46 6.96
N ASP A 28 -9.65 -11.58 7.71
CA ASP A 28 -10.99 -11.83 7.12
C ASP A 28 -11.46 -10.67 6.22
N ASN A 29 -11.00 -9.46 6.51
CA ASN A 29 -11.28 -8.26 5.72
C ASN A 29 -9.98 -7.48 5.43
N ALA A 30 -9.28 -7.89 4.38
CA ALA A 30 -8.01 -7.27 3.97
C ALA A 30 -8.16 -5.77 3.64
N PHE A 31 -9.29 -5.36 3.07
CA PHE A 31 -9.50 -3.95 2.70
C PHE A 31 -9.56 -3.03 3.91
N GLU A 32 -10.29 -3.44 4.95
CA GLU A 32 -10.38 -2.67 6.19
C GLU A 32 -9.03 -2.59 6.90
N VAL A 33 -8.27 -3.69 6.92
CA VAL A 33 -6.92 -3.70 7.48
C VAL A 33 -5.98 -2.77 6.69
N ILE A 34 -6.05 -2.79 5.36
CA ILE A 34 -5.26 -1.86 4.52
C ILE A 34 -5.67 -0.41 4.83
N ASP A 35 -6.97 -0.09 4.87
CA ASP A 35 -7.43 1.26 5.16
C ASP A 35 -6.98 1.75 6.55
N GLN A 36 -7.03 0.87 7.57
CA GLN A 36 -6.48 1.14 8.90
C GLN A 36 -4.96 1.36 8.87
N TYR A 37 -4.22 0.54 8.11
CA TYR A 37 -2.77 0.75 7.91
C TYR A 37 -2.50 2.11 7.29
N MET A 38 -3.26 2.50 6.27
CA MET A 38 -3.10 3.77 5.56
C MET A 38 -3.34 5.00 6.46
N GLN A 39 -4.19 4.85 7.48
CA GLN A 39 -4.48 5.86 8.50
C GLN A 39 -3.58 5.78 9.75
N SER A 40 -2.71 4.76 9.84
CA SER A 40 -1.89 4.53 11.03
C SER A 40 -0.74 5.53 11.18
N GLU A 41 -0.25 5.69 12.42
CA GLU A 41 0.97 6.49 12.68
C GLU A 41 2.19 5.94 11.91
N TYR A 42 2.26 4.62 11.68
CA TYR A 42 3.32 4.04 10.87
C TYR A 42 3.33 4.62 9.46
N ARG A 43 2.16 4.65 8.83
CA ARG A 43 2.07 5.14 7.46
C ARG A 43 2.29 6.64 7.39
N LYS A 44 1.72 7.41 8.30
CA LYS A 44 1.97 8.86 8.44
C LYS A 44 3.47 9.20 8.53
N TYR A 45 4.25 8.47 9.33
CA TYR A 45 5.69 8.71 9.42
C TYR A 45 6.47 8.23 8.18
N MET A 46 6.02 7.17 7.51
CA MET A 46 6.58 6.77 6.21
C MET A 46 6.30 7.82 5.13
N ASP A 47 5.08 8.39 5.13
CA ASP A 47 4.65 9.45 4.22
C ASP A 47 5.50 10.71 4.38
N ALA A 48 5.91 11.02 5.61
CA ALA A 48 6.86 12.09 5.95
C ALA A 48 8.35 11.72 5.70
N GLY A 49 8.63 10.55 5.13
CA GLY A 49 9.98 10.11 4.80
C GLY A 49 10.86 9.75 5.99
N ASN A 50 10.28 9.43 7.15
CA ASN A 50 11.05 9.12 8.35
C ASN A 50 11.83 7.78 8.21
N PRO A 51 13.18 7.79 8.23
CA PRO A 51 13.98 6.58 7.97
C PRO A 51 13.71 5.44 8.96
N LEU A 52 13.37 5.72 10.21
CA LEU A 52 13.06 4.70 11.21
C LEU A 52 11.81 3.90 10.81
N TYR A 53 10.81 4.58 10.26
CA TYR A 53 9.55 3.98 9.83
C TYR A 53 9.68 3.34 8.45
N LEU A 54 10.42 3.96 7.54
CA LEU A 54 10.76 3.36 6.23
C LEU A 54 11.48 2.02 6.38
N ASN A 55 12.22 1.78 7.48
CA ASN A 55 12.90 0.51 7.74
C ASN A 55 12.09 -0.50 8.60
N LYS A 56 10.85 -0.18 9.01
CA LYS A 56 10.01 -1.15 9.74
C LYS A 56 9.63 -2.32 8.84
N THR A 57 9.71 -3.54 9.37
CA THR A 57 9.34 -4.75 8.64
C THR A 57 7.83 -4.98 8.66
N PRO A 58 7.25 -5.72 7.70
CA PRO A 58 5.83 -6.06 7.71
C PRO A 58 5.37 -6.71 9.01
N LYS A 59 6.17 -7.61 9.59
CA LYS A 59 5.88 -8.23 10.90
C LYS A 59 5.76 -7.22 12.03
N GLN A 60 6.60 -6.19 12.05
CA GLN A 60 6.53 -5.13 13.07
C GLN A 60 5.30 -4.24 12.89
N ILE A 61 4.90 -3.99 11.64
CA ILE A 61 3.71 -3.19 11.31
C ILE A 61 2.45 -3.96 11.73
N LEU A 62 2.30 -5.20 11.26
CA LEU A 62 1.15 -6.04 11.56
C LEU A 62 1.01 -6.32 13.06
N GLY A 63 2.11 -6.64 13.74
CA GLY A 63 2.10 -6.83 15.19
C GLY A 63 1.66 -5.58 15.96
N ALA A 64 2.04 -4.38 15.49
CA ALA A 64 1.58 -3.13 16.10
C ALA A 64 0.09 -2.83 15.81
N MET A 65 -0.45 -3.41 14.74
CA MET A 65 -1.88 -3.37 14.42
C MET A 65 -2.68 -4.49 15.11
N GLY A 66 -2.04 -5.33 15.93
CA GLY A 66 -2.69 -6.45 16.61
C GLY A 66 -3.00 -7.65 15.70
N ILE A 67 -2.36 -7.74 14.54
CA ILE A 67 -2.57 -8.82 13.57
C ILE A 67 -1.50 -9.88 13.77
N GLU A 68 -1.94 -11.07 14.18
CA GLU A 68 -1.10 -12.25 14.28
C GLU A 68 -0.93 -12.90 12.90
N ILE A 69 0.29 -13.33 12.59
CA ILE A 69 0.61 -13.99 11.32
C ILE A 69 0.68 -15.49 11.57
N HIS A 70 -0.33 -16.20 11.10
CA HIS A 70 -0.42 -17.66 11.18
C HIS A 70 -0.02 -18.30 9.84
N ASN A 71 -0.42 -17.68 8.74
CA ASN A 71 -0.29 -18.21 7.39
C ASN A 71 0.81 -17.48 6.63
N TRP A 72 2.02 -18.02 6.73
CA TRP A 72 3.22 -17.45 6.09
C TRP A 72 3.30 -17.78 4.60
N ASP A 73 2.92 -19.00 4.23
CA ASP A 73 3.20 -19.57 2.90
C ASP A 73 1.93 -19.94 2.10
N GLU A 74 0.75 -19.73 2.69
CA GLU A 74 -0.52 -19.99 2.01
C GLU A 74 -0.88 -18.85 1.05
N ILE A 75 -1.71 -19.17 0.04
CA ILE A 75 -2.29 -18.18 -0.87
C ILE A 75 -3.68 -17.85 -0.35
N SER A 76 -4.02 -16.57 -0.37
CA SER A 76 -5.38 -16.13 -0.05
C SER A 76 -6.39 -16.66 -1.10
N GLU A 77 -7.44 -17.36 -0.64
CA GLU A 77 -8.55 -17.79 -1.52
C GLU A 77 -9.52 -16.65 -1.88
N GLN A 78 -9.56 -15.59 -1.07
CA GLN A 78 -10.53 -14.50 -1.20
C GLN A 78 -9.99 -13.33 -2.04
N TYR A 79 -8.71 -13.04 -1.91
CA TYR A 79 -8.02 -11.93 -2.54
C TYR A 79 -6.91 -12.41 -3.46
N ASP A 80 -6.91 -11.92 -4.71
CA ASP A 80 -5.80 -12.08 -5.64
C ASP A 80 -4.58 -11.27 -5.15
N GLU A 81 -3.48 -11.98 -4.88
CA GLU A 81 -2.24 -11.41 -4.36
C GLU A 81 -1.53 -10.50 -5.36
N PHE A 82 -1.65 -10.73 -6.67
CA PHE A 82 -1.07 -9.84 -7.68
C PHE A 82 -1.77 -8.48 -7.68
N ILE A 83 -3.08 -8.47 -7.47
CA ILE A 83 -3.84 -7.23 -7.37
C ILE A 83 -3.45 -6.48 -6.09
N LEU A 84 -3.28 -7.19 -4.97
CA LEU A 84 -2.80 -6.61 -3.72
C LEU A 84 -1.38 -6.03 -3.85
N GLU A 85 -0.46 -6.70 -4.55
CA GLU A 85 0.87 -6.17 -4.85
C GLU A 85 0.81 -4.91 -5.70
N TRP A 86 -0.02 -4.92 -6.76
CA TRP A 86 -0.22 -3.74 -7.60
C TRP A 86 -0.78 -2.55 -6.82
N MET A 87 -1.75 -2.78 -5.92
CA MET A 87 -2.26 -1.71 -5.05
C MET A 87 -1.16 -1.13 -4.17
N ALA A 88 -0.31 -1.97 -3.57
CA ALA A 88 0.81 -1.51 -2.77
C ALA A 88 1.78 -0.65 -3.58
N ASP A 89 2.01 -1.00 -4.85
CA ASP A 89 2.86 -0.21 -5.75
C ASP A 89 2.24 1.15 -6.08
N ILE A 90 0.95 1.19 -6.40
CA ILE A 90 0.23 2.45 -6.64
C ILE A 90 0.34 3.38 -5.43
N TYR A 91 0.08 2.87 -4.22
CA TYR A 91 0.18 3.67 -3.00
C TYR A 91 1.61 4.14 -2.73
N THR A 92 2.60 3.26 -2.92
CA THR A 92 4.02 3.60 -2.69
C THR A 92 4.49 4.67 -3.67
N TYR A 93 4.14 4.54 -4.95
CA TYR A 93 4.56 5.48 -5.98
C TYR A 93 3.83 6.82 -5.89
N MET A 94 2.54 6.83 -5.57
CA MET A 94 1.78 8.07 -5.32
C MET A 94 2.39 8.88 -4.17
N GLN A 95 2.69 8.20 -3.06
CA GLN A 95 3.35 8.81 -1.92
C GLN A 95 4.74 9.32 -2.30
N TRP A 96 5.58 8.45 -2.87
CA TRP A 96 6.95 8.81 -3.19
C TRP A 96 7.01 9.94 -4.21
N LYS A 97 6.33 9.86 -5.35
CA LYS A 97 6.47 10.84 -6.44
C LYS A 97 5.75 12.15 -6.18
N TYR A 98 4.54 12.09 -5.62
CA TYR A 98 3.67 13.26 -5.47
C TYR A 98 3.55 13.77 -4.03
N GLY A 99 4.07 13.03 -3.04
CA GLY A 99 4.00 13.44 -1.63
C GLY A 99 2.60 13.33 -1.03
N TYR A 100 1.68 12.58 -1.65
CA TYR A 100 0.34 12.39 -1.10
C TYR A 100 0.40 11.64 0.22
N GLN A 101 -0.35 12.16 1.20
CA GLN A 101 -0.57 11.45 2.45
C GLN A 101 -1.53 10.29 2.19
N SER A 102 -1.15 9.11 2.66
CA SER A 102 -1.87 7.87 2.49
C SER A 102 -3.26 7.90 3.13
N ALA A 103 -3.39 8.59 4.26
CA ALA A 103 -4.66 8.83 4.94
C ALA A 103 -5.63 9.65 4.07
N ASP A 104 -5.12 10.59 3.26
CA ASP A 104 -5.95 11.37 2.34
C ASP A 104 -6.33 10.55 1.10
N MET A 105 -5.41 9.71 0.61
CA MET A 105 -5.67 8.84 -0.53
C MET A 105 -6.87 7.92 -0.29
N ILE A 106 -6.95 7.28 0.89
CA ILE A 106 -8.05 6.36 1.20
C ILE A 106 -9.41 7.06 1.38
N MET A 107 -9.43 8.38 1.58
CA MET A 107 -10.67 9.17 1.63
C MET A 107 -11.20 9.46 0.23
N LEU A 108 -10.31 9.46 -0.77
CA LEU A 108 -10.64 9.74 -2.18
C LEU A 108 -10.93 8.47 -2.97
N ILE A 109 -10.19 7.40 -2.69
CA ILE A 109 -10.37 6.07 -3.26
C ILE A 109 -10.06 5.03 -2.19
N THR A 110 -11.09 4.32 -1.75
CA THR A 110 -10.91 3.27 -0.73
C THR A 110 -10.08 2.11 -1.27
N SER A 111 -9.46 1.31 -0.39
CA SER A 111 -8.69 0.14 -0.84
C SER A 111 -9.56 -0.85 -1.62
N LYS A 112 -10.83 -1.02 -1.23
CA LYS A 112 -11.78 -1.85 -1.98
C LYS A 112 -12.02 -1.30 -3.39
N GLU A 113 -12.22 -0.01 -3.55
CA GLU A 113 -12.41 0.59 -4.87
C GLU A 113 -11.16 0.49 -5.73
N LEU A 114 -9.98 0.77 -5.16
CA LEU A 114 -8.70 0.66 -5.87
C LEU A 114 -8.47 -0.76 -6.37
N TYR A 115 -8.76 -1.78 -5.56
CA TYR A 115 -8.68 -3.19 -5.98
C TYR A 115 -9.46 -3.45 -7.28
N HIS A 116 -10.67 -2.91 -7.39
CA HIS A 116 -11.50 -3.06 -8.60
C HIS A 116 -11.05 -2.18 -9.78
N LYS A 117 -10.10 -1.26 -9.58
CA LYS A 117 -9.44 -0.51 -10.66
C LYS A 117 -8.27 -1.25 -11.30
N TYR A 118 -7.90 -2.44 -10.81
CA TYR A 118 -6.85 -3.24 -11.41
C TYR A 118 -7.12 -3.55 -12.89
N TYR A 119 -8.23 -4.22 -13.22
CA TYR A 119 -8.53 -4.59 -14.61
C TYR A 119 -8.45 -3.42 -15.61
N PRO A 120 -9.01 -2.23 -15.36
CA PRO A 120 -8.88 -1.12 -16.29
C PRO A 120 -7.49 -0.46 -16.33
N LEU A 121 -6.58 -0.73 -15.38
CA LEU A 121 -5.29 -0.02 -15.26
C LEU A 121 -4.04 -0.92 -15.22
N HIS A 122 -4.17 -2.24 -15.09
CA HIS A 122 -3.05 -3.14 -14.83
C HIS A 122 -2.07 -3.29 -16.01
N GLU A 123 -2.53 -3.03 -17.24
CA GLU A 123 -1.66 -3.00 -18.42
C GLU A 123 -0.83 -1.71 -18.51
N ALA A 124 -1.18 -0.69 -17.72
CA ALA A 124 -0.42 0.55 -17.65
C ALA A 124 0.80 0.39 -16.74
N SER A 125 1.85 1.17 -17.00
CA SER A 125 2.94 1.31 -16.04
C SER A 125 2.41 1.89 -14.72
N ILE A 126 3.11 1.63 -13.60
CA ILE A 126 2.74 2.22 -12.30
C ILE A 126 2.66 3.75 -12.41
N GLU A 127 3.60 4.38 -13.10
CA GLU A 127 3.57 5.82 -13.34
C GLU A 127 2.30 6.27 -14.06
N ALA A 128 1.94 5.63 -15.18
CA ALA A 128 0.74 5.99 -15.94
C ALA A 128 -0.55 5.70 -15.14
N GLY A 129 -0.60 4.59 -14.40
CA GLY A 129 -1.73 4.27 -13.52
C GLY A 129 -1.91 5.29 -12.40
N THR A 130 -0.82 5.71 -11.74
CA THR A 130 -0.86 6.74 -10.70
C THR A 130 -1.25 8.11 -11.24
N GLU A 131 -0.75 8.51 -12.41
CA GLU A 131 -1.16 9.75 -13.08
C GLU A 131 -2.67 9.75 -13.34
N LYS A 132 -3.18 8.64 -13.88
CA LYS A 132 -4.61 8.51 -14.18
C LYS A 132 -5.49 8.63 -12.94
N LEU A 133 -5.08 7.97 -11.85
CA LEU A 133 -5.78 8.07 -10.56
C LEU A 133 -5.72 9.50 -10.00
N ARG A 134 -4.59 10.19 -10.16
CA ARG A 134 -4.44 11.58 -9.71
C ARG A 134 -5.39 12.52 -10.46
N GLU A 135 -5.48 12.39 -11.78
CA GLU A 135 -6.39 13.19 -12.62
C GLU A 135 -7.87 13.03 -12.22
N ILE A 136 -8.27 11.82 -11.84
CA ILE A 136 -9.66 11.51 -11.51
C ILE A 136 -10.01 11.97 -10.09
N TYR A 137 -9.13 11.72 -9.12
CA TYR A 137 -9.47 11.79 -7.70
C TYR A 137 -8.77 12.91 -6.93
N MET A 138 -7.61 13.39 -7.37
CA MET A 138 -6.67 14.15 -6.51
C MET A 138 -6.29 15.52 -7.07
N LYS A 139 -7.25 16.22 -7.68
CA LYS A 139 -7.06 17.56 -8.26
C LYS A 139 -6.63 18.60 -7.25
#